data_AF-A0A6A6TWT9-F1
#
_entry.id   AF-A0A6A6TWT9-F1
#
_cell.length_a   1.000
_cell.length_b   1.000
_cell.length_c   1.000
_cell.angle_alpha   90.00
_cell.angle_beta   90.00
_cell.angle_gamma   90.00
#
_symmetry.space_group_name_H-M   'P 1'
#
loop_
_entity.id
_entity.type
_entity.pdbx_description
1 polymer ?
#
loop_
_entity_poly.entity_id
_entity_poly.type
_entity_poly.pdbx_seq_one_letter_code
_entity_poly.pdbx_strand_id
1 'polypeptide(L)' 'MAPKAVRSKQQAKGVVRTMTDEMMKSENRSVITAVGVFAVGVAFLHSSLAELLIPQ' A
#
# COMPACT_ATOMS: atom_id res chain seq x y z
N MET A 1 11.58 -9.02 40.83
CA MET A 1 10.53 -8.21 40.16
C MET A 1 11.05 -7.83 38.79
N ALA A 2 10.41 -8.23 37.69
CA ALA A 2 10.88 -7.96 36.33
C ALA A 2 9.79 -7.25 35.51
N PRO A 3 9.95 -5.97 35.15
CA PRO A 3 9.09 -5.33 34.17
C PRO A 3 9.76 -5.36 32.79
N LYS A 4 8.94 -5.24 31.73
CA LYS A 4 9.33 -4.98 30.33
C LYS A 4 9.81 -6.18 29.49
N ALA A 5 8.86 -7.00 29.05
CA ALA A 5 8.99 -7.71 27.77
C ALA A 5 7.75 -7.61 26.86
N VAL A 6 6.70 -6.90 27.29
CA VAL A 6 5.41 -6.83 26.56
C VAL A 6 5.27 -5.56 25.70
N ARG A 7 6.14 -4.55 25.89
CA ARG A 7 5.97 -3.22 25.27
C ARG A 7 6.47 -3.13 23.81
N SER A 8 7.35 -4.03 23.36
CA SER A 8 7.96 -3.95 22.02
C SER A 8 7.02 -4.38 20.90
N LYS A 9 6.22 -5.45 21.10
CA LYS A 9 5.23 -5.91 20.11
C LYS A 9 4.07 -4.93 19.93
N GLN A 10 3.67 -4.25 20.99
CA GLN A 10 2.57 -3.28 20.97
C GLN A 10 3.00 -1.97 20.31
N GLN A 11 4.27 -1.58 20.46
CA GLN A 11 4.83 -0.39 19.83
C GLN A 11 5.07 -0.58 18.32
N ALA A 12 5.53 -1.77 17.89
CA ALA A 12 5.60 -2.10 16.46
C ALA A 12 4.22 -2.14 15.80
N LYS A 13 3.22 -2.70 16.50
CA LYS A 13 1.81 -2.68 16.03
C LYS A 13 1.24 -1.25 15.99
N GLY A 14 1.70 -0.36 16.85
CA GLY A 14 1.36 1.07 16.84
C GLY A 14 1.99 1.81 15.66
N VAL A 15 3.30 1.67 15.44
CA VAL A 15 4.02 2.36 14.36
C VAL A 15 3.51 1.94 12.98
N VAL A 16 3.33 0.62 12.76
CA VAL A 16 2.78 0.13 11.49
C VAL A 16 1.34 0.63 11.29
N ARG A 17 0.54 0.66 12.36
CA ARG A 17 -0.85 1.15 12.30
C ARG A 17 -0.94 2.65 12.04
N THR A 18 -0.08 3.45 12.67
CA THR A 18 0.02 4.91 12.45
C THR A 18 0.45 5.22 11.02
N MET A 19 1.44 4.51 10.48
CA MET A 19 1.84 4.67 9.09
C MET A 19 0.72 4.28 8.13
N THR A 20 0.02 3.16 8.38
CA THR A 20 -1.13 2.78 7.55
C THR A 20 -2.30 3.76 7.66
N ASP A 21 -2.56 4.34 8.84
CA ASP A 21 -3.60 5.35 9.05
C ASP A 21 -3.26 6.67 8.35
N GLU A 22 -2.00 7.11 8.42
CA GLU A 22 -1.54 8.31 7.71
C GLU A 22 -1.56 8.13 6.19
N MET A 23 -1.18 6.95 5.70
CA MET A 23 -1.28 6.64 4.28
C MET A 23 -2.75 6.53 3.84
N MET A 24 -3.62 5.88 4.61
CA MET A 24 -5.05 5.75 4.27
C MET A 24 -5.92 6.96 4.65
N LYS A 25 -5.31 8.02 5.19
CA LYS A 25 -6.00 9.27 5.55
C LYS A 25 -6.68 9.87 4.32
N SER A 26 -7.88 10.44 4.52
CA SER A 26 -8.73 10.94 3.43
C SER A 26 -8.04 11.96 2.52
N GLU A 27 -7.09 12.71 3.06
CA GLU A 27 -6.27 13.69 2.36
C GLU A 27 -5.37 13.06 1.28
N ASN A 28 -4.84 11.87 1.56
CA ASN A 28 -3.85 11.20 0.70
C ASN A 28 -4.51 10.20 -0.26
N ARG A 29 -5.79 9.91 -0.05
CA ARG A 29 -6.56 8.93 -0.82
C ARG A 29 -6.56 9.26 -2.31
N SER A 30 -6.75 10.53 -2.67
CA SER A 30 -6.74 10.95 -4.09
C SER A 30 -5.40 10.68 -4.76
N VAL A 31 -4.29 11.00 -4.08
CA VAL A 31 -2.93 10.77 -4.58
C VAL A 31 -2.65 9.27 -4.70
N ILE A 32 -3.01 8.47 -3.69
CA ILE A 32 -2.80 7.02 -3.70
C ILE A 32 -3.65 6.34 -4.77
N THR A 33 -4.90 6.78 -4.94
CA THR A 33 -5.75 6.29 -6.02
C THR A 33 -5.18 6.67 -7.38
N ALA A 34 -4.70 7.90 -7.57
CA ALA A 34 -4.07 8.32 -8.82
C ALA A 34 -2.81 7.52 -9.14
N VAL A 35 -1.91 7.36 -8.16
CA VAL A 35 -0.69 6.55 -8.28
C VAL A 35 -1.03 5.08 -8.54
N GLY A 36 -2.05 4.54 -7.86
CA GLY A 36 -2.53 3.18 -8.05
C GLY A 36 -3.07 2.94 -9.46
N VAL A 37 -3.95 3.81 -9.94
CA VAL A 37 -4.52 3.71 -11.30
C VAL A 37 -3.43 3.88 -12.36
N PHE A 38 -2.51 4.82 -12.16
CA PHE A 38 -1.38 5.02 -13.06
C PHE A 38 -0.47 3.79 -13.11
N ALA A 39 -0.10 3.25 -11.96
CA ALA A 39 0.74 2.05 -11.89
C ALA A 39 0.04 0.83 -12.50
N VAL A 40 -1.27 0.67 -12.31
CA VAL A 40 -2.06 -0.37 -12.99
C VAL A 40 -2.05 -0.17 -14.51
N GLY A 41 -2.20 1.06 -14.99
CA GLY A 41 -2.14 1.38 -16.43
C GLY A 41 -0.76 1.12 -17.04
N VAL A 42 0.32 1.54 -16.36
CA VAL A 42 1.70 1.28 -16.78
C VAL A 42 2.02 -0.21 -16.76
N ALA A 43 1.60 -0.90 -15.69
CA ALA A 43 1.76 -2.35 -15.58
C ALA A 43 0.95 -3.07 -16.65
N PHE A 44 -0.24 -2.59 -17.02
CA PHE A 44 -1.02 -3.14 -18.14
C PHE A 44 -0.29 -2.96 -19.47
N LEU A 45 0.27 -1.77 -19.74
CA LEU A 45 1.01 -1.47 -20.98
C LEU A 45 2.28 -2.31 -21.12
N HIS A 46 2.96 -2.60 -20.01
CA HIS A 46 4.15 -3.46 -19.97
C HIS A 46 3.83 -4.95 -19.78
N SER A 47 2.61 -5.31 -19.37
CA SER A 47 2.22 -6.70 -19.13
C SER A 47 1.75 -7.33 -20.43
N SER A 48 2.11 -8.60 -20.63
CA SER A 48 1.63 -9.47 -21.73
C SER A 48 0.10 -9.72 -21.69
N LEU A 49 -0.63 -9.06 -20.77
CA LEU A 49 -2.10 -8.95 -20.77
C LEU A 49 -2.63 -7.94 -21.81
N ALA A 50 -1.82 -6.95 -22.22
CA ALA A 50 -2.11 -6.12 -23.38
C ALA A 50 -1.97 -6.90 -24.71
N GLU A 51 -1.05 -7.88 -24.77
CA GLU A 51 -0.96 -8.81 -25.90
C GLU A 51 -2.17 -9.74 -26.01
N LEU A 52 -2.89 -10.00 -24.91
CA LEU A 52 -4.15 -10.77 -24.94
C LEU A 52 -5.33 -9.97 -25.53
N LEU A 53 -5.26 -8.63 -25.57
CA LEU A 53 -6.29 -7.76 -26.18
C LEU A 53 -6.09 -7.53 -27.68
N ILE A 54 -4.90 -7.81 -28.21
CA ILE A 54 -4.69 -7.86 -29.65
C ILE A 54 -4.91 -9.32 -30.06
N PRO A 55 -6.02 -9.66 -30.73
CA PRO A 55 -6.19 -11.01 -31.24
C PRO A 55 -5.06 -11.25 -32.25
N GLN A 56 -4.21 -12.22 -31.97
CA GLN A 56 -3.44 -12.89 -33.02
C GLN A 56 -4.40 -13.71 -33.88
#